data_AF-A0A939VI16-F1
#
_entry.id   AF-A0A939VI16-F1
#
_cell.length_a   1.000
_cell.length_b   1.000
_cell.length_c   1.000
_cell.angle_alpha   90.00
_cell.angle_beta   90.00
_cell.angle_gamma   90.00
#
_symmetry.space_group_name_H-M   'P 1'
#
loop_
_entity.id
_entity.type
_entity.pdbx_description
1 polymer ?
#
loop_
_entity_poly.entity_id
_entity_poly.type
_entity_poly.pdbx_seq_one_letter_code
_entity_poly.pdbx_strand_id
1 'polypeptide(L)'
;AFDTIDWLIANTRNNGAVGIYGVSYPGFYATCAAVCGHPALKIVSPQAPVTDWWMGDDAHHNGALMLCDMYGFGASFFRPKGNPTPDSAESLSEIPEDADLYTWFRGRPVADLLAPLKVFADIVDHPDYDAFWQERNPLRHLKGVRPAMLVVGGLYDAEDAWGPEHTLAALRQQNPKTDVYGVFGPWTHGGWRKDPDFLERIELPLFEYYLEGKGEKPAWRDLLIPTEEPGENLATGKEFLTERDLGQTKTGRQTPSGRRSFEIAPGCYVSDPANPVPYMEEESPWRDKAYMWGDQRFAAARPDVLMQVLEGDLKEEYLAVGPVRVELKFSVAPVQDSAPALDLDLVVKLIDVAPDGTQTLVRGDVCPARWWNTATSAAAKAPATSPAASPVPLAPGVPAALSFDMASICHRFAAGHSIALQIQSSWFPLVAMNPQTFLPNPYTATAKDYRPVKVSILAGSSIILP
;
A
#
# COMPACT_ATOMS: atom_id res chain seq x y z
N ALA A 1 15.08 -8.25 21.56
CA ALA A 1 14.29 -7.24 22.31
C ALA A 1 14.37 -7.48 23.81
N PHE A 2 13.83 -8.58 24.34
CA PHE A 2 13.86 -8.87 25.78
C PHE A 2 15.27 -8.75 26.38
N ASP A 3 16.23 -9.52 25.86
CA ASP A 3 17.61 -9.52 26.35
C ASP A 3 18.30 -8.16 26.21
N THR A 4 17.98 -7.43 25.14
CA THR A 4 18.47 -6.06 24.93
C THR A 4 17.96 -5.12 26.01
N ILE A 5 16.67 -5.20 26.35
CA ILE A 5 16.07 -4.37 27.40
C ILE A 5 16.68 -4.74 28.75
N ASP A 6 16.78 -6.02 29.09
CA ASP A 6 17.37 -6.49 30.34
C ASP A 6 18.81 -5.98 30.51
N TRP A 7 19.61 -6.08 29.44
CA TRP A 7 20.96 -5.55 29.42
C TRP A 7 21.00 -4.04 29.60
N LEU A 8 20.16 -3.27 28.89
CA LEU A 8 20.14 -1.81 29.00
C LEU A 8 19.77 -1.36 30.42
N ILE A 9 18.77 -2.01 31.03
CA ILE A 9 18.35 -1.72 32.41
C ILE A 9 19.50 -1.96 33.39
N ALA A 10 20.25 -3.06 33.23
CA ALA A 10 21.34 -3.42 34.13
C ALA A 10 22.64 -2.61 33.92
N ASN A 11 22.88 -2.09 32.70
CA ASN A 11 24.21 -1.59 32.30
C ASN A 11 24.25 -0.11 31.92
N THR A 12 23.14 0.62 31.96
CA THR A 12 23.09 2.04 31.60
C THR A 12 22.46 2.90 32.70
N ARG A 13 22.60 4.23 32.62
CA ARG A 13 21.83 5.14 33.48
C ARG A 13 20.40 5.23 32.93
N ASN A 14 19.43 4.75 33.70
CA ASN A 14 18.03 4.68 33.30
C ASN A 14 17.09 4.78 34.52
N ASN A 15 15.80 4.97 34.28
CA ASN A 15 14.74 5.05 35.29
C ASN A 15 13.91 3.74 35.40
N GLY A 16 14.34 2.64 34.78
CA GLY A 16 13.60 1.38 34.78
C GLY A 16 12.48 1.27 33.73
N ALA A 17 12.23 2.30 32.92
CA ALA A 17 11.23 2.30 31.86
C ALA A 17 11.89 2.38 30.47
N VAL A 18 11.37 1.60 29.52
CA VAL A 18 11.86 1.55 28.13
C VAL A 18 10.71 1.80 27.16
N GLY A 19 10.98 2.66 26.19
CA GLY A 19 10.16 2.87 25.00
C GLY A 19 10.91 2.39 23.76
N ILE A 20 10.20 1.86 22.78
CA ILE A 20 10.77 1.48 21.48
C ILE A 20 9.95 2.15 20.39
N TYR A 21 10.60 2.79 19.43
CA TYR A 21 9.94 3.27 18.22
C TYR A 21 10.79 2.96 17.00
N GLY A 22 10.18 2.98 15.83
CA GLY A 22 10.88 2.80 14.58
C GLY A 22 9.97 3.04 13.39
N VAL A 23 10.57 3.51 12.30
CA VAL A 23 9.91 3.71 11.01
C VAL A 23 10.29 2.59 10.04
N SER A 24 9.40 2.11 9.18
CA SER A 24 9.71 1.09 8.16
C SER A 24 10.16 -0.23 8.78
N TYR A 25 11.30 -0.77 8.35
CA TYR A 25 11.90 -1.98 8.90
C TYR A 25 12.25 -1.86 10.40
N PRO A 26 12.77 -0.72 10.92
CA PRO A 26 12.74 -0.44 12.36
C PRO A 26 11.34 -0.49 13.01
N GLY A 27 10.29 -0.09 12.29
CA GLY A 27 8.89 -0.23 12.70
C GLY A 27 8.44 -1.69 12.78
N PHE A 28 8.87 -2.53 11.84
CA PHE A 28 8.74 -4.00 11.93
C PHE A 28 9.40 -4.53 13.21
N TYR A 29 10.63 -4.10 13.53
CA TYR A 29 11.30 -4.51 14.77
C TYR A 29 10.59 -3.99 16.03
N ALA A 30 10.04 -2.77 16.01
CA ALA A 30 9.21 -2.27 17.09
C ALA A 30 7.98 -3.16 17.29
N THR A 31 7.28 -3.51 16.20
CA THR A 31 6.14 -4.44 16.19
C THR A 31 6.50 -5.78 16.84
N CYS A 32 7.60 -6.39 16.41
CA CYS A 32 8.10 -7.66 16.98
C CYS A 32 8.54 -7.51 18.45
N ALA A 33 9.08 -6.36 18.86
CA ALA A 33 9.49 -6.12 20.24
C ALA A 33 8.29 -6.03 21.20
N ALA A 34 7.11 -5.62 20.72
CA ALA A 34 5.91 -5.44 21.54
C ALA A 34 5.44 -6.72 22.25
N VAL A 35 5.71 -7.90 21.67
CA VAL A 35 5.34 -9.20 22.23
C VAL A 35 6.42 -9.80 23.14
N CYS A 36 7.53 -9.10 23.39
CA CYS A 36 8.64 -9.67 24.16
C CYS A 36 8.31 -9.90 25.65
N GLY A 37 7.29 -9.21 26.19
CA GLY A 37 6.81 -9.43 27.56
C GLY A 37 7.68 -8.85 28.68
N HIS A 38 8.74 -8.10 28.35
CA HIS A 38 9.64 -7.50 29.35
C HIS A 38 8.89 -6.43 30.18
N PRO A 39 8.91 -6.48 31.53
CA PRO A 39 8.12 -5.56 32.37
C PRO A 39 8.55 -4.09 32.30
N ALA A 40 9.81 -3.82 31.92
CA ALA A 40 10.31 -2.47 31.70
C ALA A 40 9.78 -1.82 30.41
N LEU A 41 9.27 -2.59 29.44
CA LEU A 41 8.73 -2.04 28.19
C LEU A 41 7.36 -1.40 28.46
N LYS A 42 7.26 -0.07 28.34
CA LYS A 42 6.05 0.68 28.70
C LYS A 42 5.25 1.17 27.50
N ILE A 43 5.95 1.56 26.43
CA ILE A 43 5.34 2.03 25.20
C ILE A 43 6.14 1.54 24.00
N VAL A 44 5.45 1.20 22.92
CA VAL A 44 6.04 0.87 21.63
C VAL A 44 5.33 1.67 20.54
N SER A 45 6.09 2.28 19.62
CA SER A 45 5.55 2.97 18.46
C SER A 45 6.04 2.35 17.14
N PRO A 46 5.28 1.41 16.56
CA PRO A 46 5.48 0.99 15.18
C PRO A 46 4.98 2.08 14.22
N GLN A 47 5.85 2.60 13.37
CA GLN A 47 5.52 3.70 12.46
C GLN A 47 5.84 3.26 11.03
N ALA A 48 4.91 3.35 10.09
CA ALA A 48 5.00 2.67 8.78
C ALA A 48 5.65 1.28 8.90
N PRO A 49 5.18 0.40 9.81
CA PRO A 49 5.87 -0.87 9.99
C PRO A 49 5.65 -1.73 8.75
N VAL A 50 6.72 -2.22 8.16
CA VAL A 50 6.63 -3.30 7.17
C VAL A 50 6.00 -4.51 7.86
N THR A 51 4.92 -5.05 7.31
CA THR A 51 4.16 -6.14 7.95
C THR A 51 3.94 -7.31 7.02
N ASP A 52 3.22 -7.11 5.91
CA ASP A 52 2.87 -8.17 4.99
C ASP A 52 3.39 -7.86 3.59
N TRP A 53 4.57 -8.42 3.33
CA TRP A 53 5.33 -8.32 2.09
C TRP A 53 4.60 -8.86 0.86
N TRP A 54 3.49 -9.57 1.04
CA TRP A 54 2.68 -10.07 -0.08
C TRP A 54 1.43 -9.22 -0.34
N MET A 55 0.82 -8.71 0.74
CA MET A 55 -0.50 -8.09 0.66
C MET A 55 -0.47 -6.64 0.19
N GLY A 56 0.47 -5.81 0.66
CA GLY A 56 0.45 -4.39 0.30
C GLY A 56 1.57 -3.51 0.88
N ASP A 57 2.65 -4.11 1.37
CA ASP A 57 3.87 -3.39 1.75
C ASP A 57 4.96 -3.63 0.66
N ASP A 58 6.22 -3.26 0.94
CA ASP A 58 7.38 -3.18 0.03
C ASP A 58 7.46 -4.12 -1.20
N ALA A 59 7.19 -5.42 -1.04
CA ALA A 59 7.49 -6.39 -2.08
C ALA A 59 6.34 -6.66 -3.04
N HIS A 60 5.10 -6.70 -2.54
CA HIS A 60 3.94 -6.96 -3.39
C HIS A 60 2.71 -6.22 -2.92
N HIS A 61 1.90 -5.85 -3.89
CA HIS A 61 0.57 -5.33 -3.69
C HIS A 61 -0.43 -6.32 -4.28
N ASN A 62 -1.25 -6.93 -3.41
CA ASN A 62 -2.15 -8.02 -3.78
C ASN A 62 -1.45 -9.13 -4.60
N GLY A 63 -0.18 -9.42 -4.31
CA GLY A 63 0.65 -10.38 -5.05
C GLY A 63 1.25 -9.89 -6.38
N ALA A 64 1.02 -8.65 -6.80
CA ALA A 64 1.77 -8.03 -7.90
C ALA A 64 3.13 -7.55 -7.37
N LEU A 65 4.23 -7.91 -8.02
CA LEU A 65 5.58 -7.53 -7.58
C LEU A 65 5.82 -6.03 -7.77
N MET A 66 6.16 -5.34 -6.68
CA MET A 66 6.63 -3.95 -6.68
C MET A 66 8.10 -3.93 -7.14
N LEU A 67 8.28 -3.92 -8.47
CA LEU A 67 9.55 -4.15 -9.13
C LEU A 67 10.59 -3.06 -8.78
N CYS A 68 10.20 -1.79 -8.81
CA CYS A 68 11.12 -0.70 -8.47
C CYS A 68 11.67 -0.82 -7.05
N ASP A 69 10.79 -1.10 -6.08
CA ASP A 69 11.17 -1.20 -4.67
C ASP A 69 12.09 -2.40 -4.44
N MET A 70 11.70 -3.57 -4.93
CA MET A 70 12.51 -4.77 -4.73
C MET A 70 13.83 -4.73 -5.49
N TYR A 71 13.86 -4.18 -6.71
CA TYR A 71 15.09 -4.07 -7.48
C TYR A 71 16.04 -3.01 -6.90
N GLY A 72 15.51 -1.87 -6.43
CA GLY A 72 16.31 -0.80 -5.82
C GLY A 72 16.69 -1.09 -4.37
N PHE A 73 15.70 -1.02 -3.47
CA PHE A 73 15.89 -1.23 -2.03
C PHE A 73 16.35 -2.66 -1.74
N GLY A 74 15.71 -3.67 -2.34
CA GLY A 74 16.03 -5.06 -2.07
C GLY A 74 17.46 -5.46 -2.46
N ALA A 75 17.99 -4.89 -3.55
CA ALA A 75 19.37 -5.14 -4.01
C ALA A 75 20.45 -4.56 -3.09
N SER A 76 20.09 -3.61 -2.22
CA SER A 76 21.00 -3.00 -1.25
C SER A 76 20.80 -3.58 0.15
N PHE A 77 19.55 -3.59 0.63
CA PHE A 77 19.23 -3.91 2.02
C PHE A 77 19.47 -5.37 2.39
N PHE A 78 19.16 -6.29 1.48
CA PHE A 78 19.27 -7.74 1.72
C PHE A 78 20.63 -8.33 1.33
N ARG A 79 21.63 -7.48 1.06
CA ARG A 79 23.00 -7.97 0.86
C ARG A 79 23.54 -8.60 2.14
N PRO A 80 24.04 -9.85 2.08
CA PRO A 80 24.70 -10.46 3.22
C PRO A 80 25.89 -9.60 3.67
N LYS A 81 25.91 -9.22 4.95
CA LYS A 81 27.06 -8.54 5.56
C LYS A 81 27.91 -9.58 6.28
N GLY A 82 29.20 -9.65 5.94
CA GLY A 82 30.10 -10.66 6.52
C GLY A 82 30.51 -10.36 7.96
N ASN A 83 30.88 -9.12 8.26
CA ASN A 83 31.29 -8.66 9.59
C ASN A 83 30.52 -7.39 9.97
N PRO A 84 30.41 -7.07 11.27
CA PRO A 84 30.03 -5.73 11.70
C PRO A 84 30.99 -4.73 11.07
N THR A 85 30.48 -3.86 10.22
CA THR A 85 31.23 -2.80 9.54
C THR A 85 30.44 -1.50 9.66
N PRO A 86 31.11 -0.34 9.83
CA PRO A 86 30.44 0.95 9.74
C PRO A 86 30.00 1.28 8.31
N ASP A 87 30.58 0.62 7.30
CA ASP A 87 30.32 0.91 5.89
C ASP A 87 29.09 0.16 5.37
N SER A 88 28.27 0.82 4.56
CA SER A 88 27.21 0.15 3.81
C SER A 88 27.80 -0.73 2.71
N ALA A 89 27.14 -1.86 2.42
CA ALA A 89 27.43 -2.58 1.19
C ALA A 89 26.91 -1.73 0.01
N GLU A 90 27.65 -1.70 -1.10
CA GLU A 90 27.17 -1.08 -2.33
C GLU A 90 25.86 -1.74 -2.80
N SER A 91 25.02 -1.05 -3.57
CA SER A 91 23.85 -1.72 -4.14
C SER A 91 24.28 -2.75 -5.18
N LEU A 92 23.54 -3.87 -5.31
CA LEU A 92 23.65 -4.75 -6.49
C LEU A 92 22.77 -4.30 -7.65
N SER A 93 22.05 -3.19 -7.50
CA SER A 93 21.29 -2.61 -8.61
C SER A 93 22.22 -2.26 -9.77
N GLU A 94 21.86 -2.73 -10.96
CA GLU A 94 22.57 -2.45 -12.21
C GLU A 94 22.00 -1.23 -12.96
N ILE A 95 21.11 -0.45 -12.33
CA ILE A 95 20.54 0.76 -12.92
C ILE A 95 21.63 1.86 -12.93
N PRO A 96 22.00 2.39 -14.11
CA PRO A 96 22.91 3.53 -14.20
C PRO A 96 22.33 4.79 -13.54
N GLU A 97 23.18 5.64 -12.96
CA GLU A 97 22.77 6.88 -12.30
C GLU A 97 22.10 7.91 -13.23
N ASP A 98 22.30 7.80 -14.55
CA ASP A 98 21.73 8.67 -15.58
C ASP A 98 20.63 7.98 -16.39
N ALA A 99 20.21 6.77 -16.01
CA ALA A 99 19.17 6.04 -16.70
C ALA A 99 17.77 6.55 -16.31
N ASP A 100 16.83 6.37 -17.24
CA ASP A 100 15.40 6.40 -16.93
C ASP A 100 14.94 4.97 -16.59
N LEU A 101 14.33 4.76 -15.42
CA LEU A 101 13.85 3.45 -14.96
C LEU A 101 12.91 2.81 -15.98
N TYR A 102 11.96 3.59 -16.53
CA TYR A 102 10.98 3.08 -17.46
C TYR A 102 11.68 2.48 -18.70
N THR A 103 12.60 3.22 -19.30
CA THR A 103 13.37 2.77 -20.46
C THR A 103 14.31 1.62 -20.10
N TRP A 104 14.93 1.62 -18.92
CA TRP A 104 15.88 0.59 -18.51
C TRP A 104 15.21 -0.79 -18.35
N PHE A 105 14.04 -0.84 -17.71
CA PHE A 105 13.29 -2.08 -17.51
C PHE A 105 12.52 -2.54 -18.75
N ARG A 106 12.10 -1.63 -19.64
CA ARG A 106 11.20 -1.95 -20.75
C ARG A 106 11.78 -3.05 -21.65
N GLY A 107 10.95 -4.06 -21.93
CA GLY A 107 11.30 -5.19 -22.77
C GLY A 107 12.16 -6.26 -22.09
N ARG A 108 12.56 -6.08 -20.82
CA ARG A 108 13.25 -7.11 -20.03
C ARG A 108 12.22 -8.01 -19.34
N PRO A 109 12.27 -9.34 -19.56
CA PRO A 109 11.48 -10.29 -18.79
C PRO A 109 11.84 -10.25 -17.30
N VAL A 110 10.86 -10.47 -16.43
CA VAL A 110 11.09 -10.49 -14.98
C VAL A 110 12.09 -11.57 -14.55
N ALA A 111 12.14 -12.70 -15.27
CA ALA A 111 13.10 -13.78 -15.01
C ALA A 111 14.57 -13.32 -15.14
N ASP A 112 14.83 -12.31 -15.97
CA ASP A 112 16.18 -11.77 -16.20
C ASP A 112 16.56 -10.70 -15.15
N LEU A 113 15.59 -10.22 -14.34
CA LEU A 113 15.79 -9.14 -13.37
C LEU A 113 16.05 -9.66 -11.94
N LEU A 114 15.59 -10.86 -11.60
CA LEU A 114 15.51 -11.33 -10.21
C LEU A 114 16.65 -12.28 -9.77
N ALA A 115 17.91 -12.01 -10.14
CA ALA A 115 19.06 -12.87 -9.79
C ALA A 115 20.33 -12.10 -9.38
N PRO A 116 21.24 -12.61 -8.50
CA PRO A 116 21.14 -13.74 -7.57
C PRO A 116 21.27 -13.27 -6.09
N LEU A 117 20.21 -12.67 -5.53
CA LEU A 117 20.08 -12.45 -4.08
C LEU A 117 19.05 -13.40 -3.48
N LYS A 118 19.26 -13.78 -2.21
CA LYS A 118 18.33 -14.65 -1.49
C LYS A 118 16.90 -14.09 -1.51
N VAL A 119 16.73 -12.79 -1.32
CA VAL A 119 15.39 -12.16 -1.34
C VAL A 119 14.68 -12.36 -2.68
N PHE A 120 15.39 -12.28 -3.80
CA PHE A 120 14.80 -12.52 -5.12
C PHE A 120 14.53 -14.00 -5.36
N ALA A 121 15.41 -14.88 -4.90
CA ALA A 121 15.15 -16.33 -4.93
C ALA A 121 13.89 -16.69 -4.11
N ASP A 122 13.73 -16.10 -2.92
CA ASP A 122 12.55 -16.29 -2.08
C ASP A 122 11.27 -15.80 -2.81
N ILE A 123 11.31 -14.65 -3.49
CA ILE A 123 10.17 -14.17 -4.30
C ILE A 123 9.84 -15.14 -5.44
N VAL A 124 10.87 -15.63 -6.15
CA VAL A 124 10.70 -16.57 -7.27
C VAL A 124 10.14 -17.92 -6.80
N ASP A 125 10.64 -18.42 -5.66
CA ASP A 125 10.24 -19.73 -5.10
C ASP A 125 8.87 -19.69 -4.42
N HIS A 126 8.38 -18.50 -4.05
CA HIS A 126 7.10 -18.30 -3.36
C HIS A 126 6.17 -17.34 -4.14
N PRO A 127 5.68 -17.72 -5.34
CA PRO A 127 4.88 -16.85 -6.21
C PRO A 127 3.39 -16.71 -5.83
N ASP A 128 2.98 -17.35 -4.74
CA ASP A 128 1.63 -17.30 -4.19
C ASP A 128 1.69 -16.92 -2.70
N TYR A 129 0.57 -16.55 -2.08
CA TYR A 129 0.50 -16.25 -0.64
C TYR A 129 0.56 -17.50 0.27
N ASP A 130 1.65 -18.25 0.16
CA ASP A 130 1.84 -19.52 0.84
C ASP A 130 2.33 -19.36 2.30
N ALA A 131 2.76 -20.48 2.91
CA ALA A 131 3.24 -20.49 4.29
C ALA A 131 4.47 -19.59 4.50
N PHE A 132 5.32 -19.39 3.49
CA PHE A 132 6.51 -18.56 3.61
C PHE A 132 6.15 -17.12 3.97
N TRP A 133 5.22 -16.51 3.25
CA TRP A 133 4.75 -15.15 3.51
C TRP A 133 3.96 -15.06 4.81
N GLN A 134 3.06 -16.02 5.03
CA GLN A 134 2.19 -16.02 6.20
C GLN A 134 2.95 -16.14 7.52
N GLU A 135 4.00 -16.96 7.60
CA GLU A 135 4.81 -17.13 8.81
C GLU A 135 5.66 -15.88 9.13
N ARG A 136 5.93 -15.04 8.13
CA ARG A 136 6.72 -13.81 8.28
C ARG A 136 5.85 -12.59 8.61
N ASN A 137 4.54 -12.67 8.41
CA ASN A 137 3.62 -11.61 8.78
C ASN A 137 3.49 -11.49 10.32
N PRO A 138 4.02 -10.43 10.95
CA PRO A 138 4.00 -10.28 12.41
C PRO A 138 2.58 -10.11 12.98
N LEU A 139 1.62 -9.66 12.17
CA LEU A 139 0.24 -9.38 12.59
C LEU A 139 -0.46 -10.62 13.15
N ARG A 140 -0.07 -11.83 12.72
CA ARG A 140 -0.62 -13.11 13.20
C ARG A 140 -0.16 -13.47 14.62
N HIS A 141 0.84 -12.76 15.13
CA HIS A 141 1.56 -13.09 16.36
C HIS A 141 1.44 -12.02 17.45
N LEU A 142 0.70 -10.93 17.21
CA LEU A 142 0.52 -9.80 18.14
C LEU A 142 -0.42 -10.13 19.31
N LYS A 143 -0.13 -11.17 20.09
CA LYS A 143 -0.92 -11.60 21.24
C LYS A 143 -0.17 -11.35 22.55
N GLY A 144 -0.89 -10.94 23.58
CA GLY A 144 -0.32 -10.72 24.90
C GLY A 144 0.57 -9.47 24.98
N VAL A 145 0.33 -8.50 24.09
CA VAL A 145 1.01 -7.20 24.09
C VAL A 145 0.64 -6.44 25.36
N ARG A 146 1.65 -6.12 26.18
CA ARG A 146 1.50 -5.39 27.44
C ARG A 146 1.80 -3.89 27.38
N PRO A 147 2.80 -3.38 26.61
CA PRO A 147 3.05 -1.94 26.55
C PRO A 147 1.89 -1.22 25.85
N ALA A 148 1.77 0.09 26.08
CA ALA A 148 0.95 0.94 25.23
C ALA A 148 1.51 0.95 23.80
N MET A 149 0.65 1.13 22.82
CA MET A 149 1.00 1.08 21.41
C MET A 149 0.63 2.40 20.73
N LEU A 150 1.56 3.01 20.00
CA LEU A 150 1.32 4.15 19.12
C LEU A 150 1.63 3.77 17.67
N VAL A 151 0.61 3.43 16.90
CA VAL A 151 0.77 3.10 15.48
C VAL A 151 0.69 4.39 14.66
N VAL A 152 1.69 4.64 13.82
CA VAL A 152 1.75 5.85 12.98
C VAL A 152 1.82 5.45 11.52
N GLY A 153 1.03 6.09 10.66
CA GLY A 153 0.99 5.80 9.23
C GLY A 153 0.95 7.05 8.37
N GLY A 154 1.61 6.99 7.21
CA GLY A 154 1.47 8.00 6.16
C GLY A 154 0.37 7.58 5.20
N LEU A 155 -0.62 8.45 4.99
CA LEU A 155 -1.65 8.22 3.98
C LEU A 155 -1.09 8.36 2.56
N TYR A 156 0.08 8.95 2.35
CA TYR A 156 0.78 9.01 1.04
C TYR A 156 2.13 8.31 1.12
N ASP A 157 2.22 7.31 2.00
CA ASP A 157 3.36 6.42 2.12
C ASP A 157 3.48 5.54 0.87
N ALA A 158 4.60 5.66 0.16
CA ALA A 158 4.81 4.97 -1.12
C ALA A 158 5.39 3.56 -0.95
N GLU A 159 5.63 3.12 0.28
CA GLU A 159 6.32 1.87 0.64
C GLU A 159 5.40 0.99 1.51
N ASP A 160 4.93 1.53 2.64
CA ASP A 160 4.25 0.76 3.70
C ASP A 160 2.86 1.36 4.03
N ALA A 161 2.06 1.72 3.03
CA ALA A 161 0.72 2.28 3.27
C ALA A 161 -0.26 1.28 3.91
N TRP A 162 -0.04 -0.02 3.70
CA TRP A 162 -0.94 -1.09 4.16
C TRP A 162 -0.68 -1.45 5.63
N GLY A 163 0.59 -1.56 6.03
CA GLY A 163 1.00 -2.09 7.32
C GLY A 163 0.50 -1.36 8.57
N PRO A 164 0.52 -0.01 8.65
CA PRO A 164 0.00 0.73 9.79
C PRO A 164 -1.46 0.41 10.15
N GLU A 165 -2.36 0.45 9.17
CA GLU A 165 -3.79 0.22 9.39
C GLU A 165 -4.05 -1.21 9.89
N HIS A 166 -3.39 -2.18 9.26
CA HIS A 166 -3.54 -3.59 9.61
C HIS A 166 -2.86 -3.94 10.94
N THR A 167 -1.76 -3.26 11.29
CA THR A 167 -1.15 -3.32 12.62
C THR A 167 -2.11 -2.82 13.69
N LEU A 168 -2.72 -1.66 13.46
CA LEU A 168 -3.70 -1.08 14.38
C LEU A 168 -4.89 -2.01 14.60
N ALA A 169 -5.46 -2.54 13.51
CA ALA A 169 -6.59 -3.48 13.57
C ALA A 169 -6.21 -4.76 14.32
N ALA A 170 -5.07 -5.37 14.01
CA ALA A 170 -4.59 -6.59 14.65
C ALA A 170 -4.35 -6.40 16.15
N LEU A 171 -3.69 -5.30 16.56
CA LEU A 171 -3.44 -4.99 17.97
C LEU A 171 -4.74 -4.86 18.76
N ARG A 172 -5.71 -4.11 18.23
CA ARG A 172 -7.02 -3.89 18.88
C ARG A 172 -7.82 -5.18 18.99
N GLN A 173 -7.86 -5.98 17.93
CA GLN A 173 -8.59 -7.24 17.91
C GLN A 173 -7.98 -8.26 18.88
N GLN A 174 -6.66 -8.37 18.90
CA GLN A 174 -5.95 -9.42 19.65
C GLN A 174 -5.64 -9.02 21.10
N ASN A 175 -5.64 -7.72 21.41
CA ASN A 175 -5.29 -7.18 22.73
C ASN A 175 -6.31 -6.12 23.19
N PRO A 176 -7.59 -6.50 23.44
CA PRO A 176 -8.66 -5.53 23.72
C PRO A 176 -8.51 -4.75 25.03
N LYS A 177 -7.51 -5.08 25.86
CA LYS A 177 -7.21 -4.40 27.13
C LYS A 177 -5.99 -3.47 27.03
N THR A 178 -5.27 -3.50 25.93
CA THR A 178 -4.06 -2.71 25.73
C THR A 178 -4.45 -1.33 25.23
N ASP A 179 -3.76 -0.31 25.74
CA ASP A 179 -3.90 1.05 25.22
C ASP A 179 -3.26 1.10 23.83
N VAL A 180 -4.09 1.25 22.80
CA VAL A 180 -3.66 1.30 21.40
C VAL A 180 -4.14 2.61 20.79
N TYR A 181 -3.19 3.39 20.28
CA TYR A 181 -3.36 4.69 19.66
C TYR A 181 -2.98 4.61 18.18
N GLY A 182 -3.74 5.28 17.31
CA GLY A 182 -3.46 5.41 15.89
C GLY A 182 -3.31 6.86 15.46
N VAL A 183 -2.32 7.16 14.63
CA VAL A 183 -2.13 8.51 14.06
C VAL A 183 -1.81 8.38 12.59
N PHE A 184 -2.66 8.95 11.74
CA PHE A 184 -2.48 8.94 10.29
C PHE A 184 -2.59 10.34 9.74
N GLY A 185 -1.60 10.75 8.97
CA GLY A 185 -1.61 12.05 8.32
C GLY A 185 -1.24 11.95 6.86
N PRO A 186 -1.33 13.06 6.10
CA PRO A 186 -1.00 13.10 4.68
C PRO A 186 0.51 13.13 4.47
N TRP A 187 1.19 12.18 5.11
CA TRP A 187 2.63 12.07 5.13
C TRP A 187 3.08 11.07 4.07
N THR A 188 4.22 11.36 3.48
CA THR A 188 5.01 10.36 2.77
C THR A 188 5.63 9.37 3.76
N HIS A 189 6.31 8.35 3.25
CA HIS A 189 7.03 7.39 4.08
C HIS A 189 7.95 8.07 5.11
N GLY A 190 7.65 7.89 6.40
CA GLY A 190 8.37 8.51 7.51
C GLY A 190 8.30 10.04 7.60
N GLY A 191 7.36 10.69 6.91
CA GLY A 191 7.25 12.14 6.77
C GLY A 191 6.94 12.87 8.07
N TRP A 192 6.16 12.26 8.97
CA TRP A 192 5.78 12.82 10.28
C TRP A 192 6.96 13.16 11.19
N ARG A 193 8.15 12.58 10.97
CA ARG A 193 9.37 12.94 11.71
C ARG A 193 9.83 14.37 11.50
N LYS A 194 9.25 15.07 10.52
CA LYS A 194 9.49 16.49 10.25
C LYS A 194 8.28 17.36 10.62
N ASP A 195 7.20 16.76 11.14
CA ASP A 195 5.97 17.44 11.51
C ASP A 195 6.02 17.82 13.00
N PRO A 196 6.22 19.11 13.34
CA PRO A 196 6.31 19.54 14.72
C PRO A 196 5.00 19.33 15.48
N ASP A 197 3.84 19.37 14.81
CA ASP A 197 2.56 19.14 15.48
C ASP A 197 2.45 17.70 15.95
N PHE A 198 2.89 16.73 15.13
CA PHE A 198 2.97 15.33 15.55
C PHE A 198 3.98 15.15 16.69
N LEU A 199 5.21 15.64 16.52
CA LEU A 199 6.29 15.40 17.49
C LEU A 199 5.99 16.02 18.86
N GLU A 200 5.60 17.30 18.89
CA GLU A 200 5.49 18.08 20.13
C GLU A 200 4.16 17.88 20.84
N ARG A 201 3.07 17.63 20.10
CA ARG A 201 1.72 17.55 20.67
C ARG A 201 1.25 16.11 20.87
N ILE A 202 1.83 15.15 20.15
CA ILE A 202 1.37 13.75 20.13
C ILE A 202 2.45 12.79 20.65
N GLU A 203 3.55 12.62 19.92
CA GLU A 203 4.55 11.58 20.23
C GLU A 203 5.25 11.84 21.57
N LEU A 204 5.86 13.02 21.73
CA LEU A 204 6.61 13.35 22.93
C LEU A 204 5.74 13.29 24.21
N PRO A 205 4.56 13.95 24.29
CA PRO A 205 3.73 13.87 25.49
C PRO A 205 3.26 12.45 25.82
N LEU A 206 2.97 11.63 24.80
CA LEU A 206 2.57 10.24 25.02
C LEU A 206 3.72 9.41 25.60
N PHE A 207 4.94 9.57 25.06
CA PHE A 207 6.13 8.91 25.59
C PHE A 207 6.46 9.38 27.01
N GLU A 208 6.40 10.69 27.29
CA GLU A 208 6.60 11.25 28.64
C GLU A 208 5.59 10.67 29.65
N TYR A 209 4.33 10.50 29.27
CA TYR A 209 3.32 9.88 30.12
C TYR A 209 3.67 8.42 30.47
N TYR A 210 3.98 7.58 29.48
CA TYR A 210 4.24 6.16 29.74
C TYR A 210 5.64 5.86 30.31
N LEU A 211 6.64 6.70 30.04
CA LEU A 211 8.03 6.49 30.50
C LEU A 211 8.37 7.23 31.78
N GLU A 212 7.74 8.39 32.03
CA GLU A 212 8.09 9.27 33.15
C GLU A 212 6.91 9.57 34.08
N GLY A 213 5.67 9.21 33.69
CA GLY A 213 4.47 9.52 34.46
C GLY A 213 4.13 11.02 34.46
N LYS A 214 4.59 11.77 33.45
CA LYS A 214 4.31 13.20 33.29
C LYS A 214 3.08 13.44 32.41
N GLY A 215 2.36 14.52 32.68
CA GLY A 215 1.16 14.88 31.91
C GLY A 215 -0.04 13.98 32.20
N GLU A 216 -0.98 13.96 31.25
CA GLU A 216 -2.24 13.20 31.37
C GLU A 216 -2.33 12.14 30.28
N LYS A 217 -3.04 11.04 30.58
CA LYS A 217 -3.34 10.02 29.58
C LYS A 217 -4.20 10.64 28.47
N PRO A 218 -3.83 10.51 27.18
CA PRO A 218 -4.64 11.06 26.11
C PRO A 218 -6.06 10.52 26.09
N ALA A 219 -7.02 11.41 25.88
CA ALA A 219 -8.44 11.08 25.78
C ALA A 219 -8.85 10.56 24.38
N TRP A 220 -8.00 10.78 23.37
CA TRP A 220 -8.20 10.29 22.01
C TRP A 220 -7.63 8.88 21.82
N ARG A 221 -8.16 8.17 20.82
CA ARG A 221 -7.63 6.86 20.38
C ARG A 221 -7.01 6.95 19.00
N ASP A 222 -7.74 7.56 18.07
CA ASP A 222 -7.25 7.80 16.71
C ASP A 222 -7.24 9.29 16.40
N LEU A 223 -6.19 9.69 15.71
CA LEU A 223 -6.06 11.02 15.12
C LEU A 223 -5.80 10.87 13.63
N LEU A 224 -6.61 11.58 12.85
CA LEU A 224 -6.50 11.62 11.40
C LEU A 224 -6.30 13.06 10.96
N ILE A 225 -5.40 13.27 10.02
CA ILE A 225 -5.19 14.58 9.41
C ILE A 225 -5.68 14.49 7.97
N PRO A 226 -6.79 15.17 7.61
CA PRO A 226 -7.29 15.18 6.25
C PRO A 226 -6.36 15.97 5.32
N THR A 227 -6.46 15.70 4.02
CA THR A 227 -5.81 16.52 3.00
C THR A 227 -6.72 16.81 1.83
N GLU A 228 -6.56 18.01 1.29
CA GLU A 228 -7.19 18.48 0.04
C GLU A 228 -6.13 18.48 -1.07
N GLU A 229 -4.93 18.93 -0.75
CA GLU A 229 -3.78 18.96 -1.66
C GLU A 229 -2.66 18.09 -1.10
N PRO A 230 -2.55 16.82 -1.53
CA PRO A 230 -1.42 15.99 -1.15
C PRO A 230 -0.11 16.46 -1.77
N GLY A 231 1.00 16.29 -1.05
CA GLY A 231 2.32 16.73 -1.50
C GLY A 231 3.36 16.66 -0.39
N GLU A 232 4.57 17.16 -0.69
CA GLU A 232 5.68 17.16 0.27
C GLU A 232 5.55 18.18 1.40
N ASN A 233 4.70 19.20 1.21
CA ASN A 233 4.51 20.26 2.19
C ASN A 233 3.61 19.78 3.34
N LEU A 234 4.27 19.46 4.45
CA LEU A 234 3.64 19.29 5.76
C LEU A 234 3.07 20.65 6.18
N ALA A 235 1.80 20.93 5.88
CA ALA A 235 1.19 22.15 6.41
C ALA A 235 1.10 22.00 7.93
N THR A 236 1.79 22.86 8.67
CA THR A 236 1.67 22.98 10.12
C THR A 236 0.34 23.65 10.46
N GLY A 237 -0.20 23.37 11.65
CA GLY A 237 -1.48 23.89 12.11
C GLY A 237 -2.70 23.16 11.55
N LYS A 238 -2.54 21.94 11.00
CA LYS A 238 -3.68 21.13 10.56
C LYS A 238 -4.50 20.63 11.75
N GLU A 239 -5.80 20.50 11.52
CA GLU A 239 -6.75 19.94 12.47
C GLU A 239 -6.58 18.42 12.54
N PHE A 240 -6.45 17.89 13.76
CA PHE A 240 -6.52 16.46 14.01
C PHE A 240 -7.98 16.08 14.26
N LEU A 241 -8.52 15.23 13.40
CA LEU A 241 -9.86 14.66 13.55
C LEU A 241 -9.81 13.41 14.42
N THR A 242 -10.75 13.32 15.36
CA THR A 242 -11.01 12.13 16.18
C THR A 242 -12.22 11.35 15.63
N GLU A 243 -12.43 10.11 16.12
CA GLU A 243 -13.66 9.35 15.83
C GLU A 243 -14.94 10.14 16.15
N ARG A 244 -14.91 10.99 17.18
CA ARG A 244 -16.05 11.84 17.56
C ARG A 244 -16.33 12.89 16.49
N ASP A 245 -15.29 13.48 15.91
CA ASP A 245 -15.44 14.51 14.88
C ASP A 245 -16.03 13.90 13.60
N LEU A 246 -15.60 12.69 13.24
CA LEU A 246 -16.18 11.92 12.12
C LEU A 246 -17.66 11.55 12.35
N GLY A 247 -18.07 11.29 13.59
CA GLY A 247 -19.46 10.99 13.95
C GLY A 247 -20.36 12.22 14.17
N GLN A 248 -19.82 13.44 14.06
CA GLN A 248 -20.54 14.71 14.27
C GLN A 248 -20.68 15.56 13.01
N THR A 249 -20.22 15.08 11.85
CA THR A 249 -20.42 15.75 10.55
C THR A 249 -21.91 15.84 10.22
N LYS A 250 -22.49 17.01 10.51
CA LYS A 250 -23.90 17.33 10.31
C LYS A 250 -24.17 17.75 8.85
N THR A 251 -24.07 16.84 7.89
CA THR A 251 -24.62 17.07 6.54
C THR A 251 -25.05 15.75 5.90
N GLY A 252 -26.36 15.61 5.64
CA GLY A 252 -26.93 14.68 4.64
C GLY A 252 -26.96 13.18 4.96
N ARG A 253 -28.16 12.67 5.30
CA ARG A 253 -28.62 11.26 5.21
C ARG A 253 -27.53 10.18 4.98
N GLN A 254 -26.89 9.77 6.07
CA GLN A 254 -26.04 8.59 6.07
C GLN A 254 -26.86 7.33 6.38
N THR A 255 -26.73 6.31 5.53
CA THR A 255 -27.02 4.92 5.92
C THR A 255 -26.04 4.52 7.03
N PRO A 256 -26.30 3.43 7.80
CA PRO A 256 -25.55 3.09 9.01
C PRO A 256 -24.02 2.86 8.85
N SER A 257 -23.45 3.07 7.66
CA SER A 257 -22.02 2.99 7.38
C SER A 257 -21.44 4.10 6.50
N GLY A 258 -22.14 5.20 6.17
CA GLY A 258 -21.55 6.37 5.47
C GLY A 258 -21.07 6.23 4.02
N ARG A 259 -20.84 4.99 3.53
CA ARG A 259 -20.22 4.71 2.22
C ARG A 259 -21.02 5.18 1.01
N ARG A 260 -20.34 5.74 0.00
CA ARG A 260 -20.89 6.10 -1.32
C ARG A 260 -20.40 5.13 -2.40
N SER A 261 -21.33 4.52 -3.13
CA SER A 261 -21.00 3.63 -4.25
C SER A 261 -21.17 4.37 -5.58
N PHE A 262 -20.18 4.25 -6.45
CA PHE A 262 -20.17 4.84 -7.79
C PHE A 262 -20.06 3.72 -8.82
N GLU A 263 -20.97 3.70 -9.80
CA GLU A 263 -20.93 2.75 -10.90
C GLU A 263 -19.81 3.11 -11.87
N ILE A 264 -19.09 2.10 -12.34
CA ILE A 264 -18.06 2.23 -13.37
C ILE A 264 -18.70 1.87 -14.71
N ALA A 265 -18.66 2.79 -15.68
CA ALA A 265 -19.23 2.54 -16.99
C ALA A 265 -18.43 1.48 -17.75
N PRO A 266 -19.09 0.62 -18.56
CA PRO A 266 -18.40 -0.34 -19.40
C PRO A 266 -17.46 0.34 -20.39
N GLY A 267 -16.31 -0.28 -20.64
CA GLY A 267 -15.28 0.25 -21.55
C GLY A 267 -14.30 -0.84 -21.96
N CYS A 268 -13.50 -0.59 -22.99
CA CYS A 268 -12.46 -1.53 -23.40
C CYS A 268 -11.19 -0.82 -23.86
N TYR A 269 -10.07 -1.49 -23.68
CA TYR A 269 -8.75 -1.04 -24.10
C TYR A 269 -7.87 -2.24 -24.48
N VAL A 270 -6.76 -1.97 -25.14
CA VAL A 270 -5.73 -2.98 -25.41
C VAL A 270 -4.56 -2.70 -24.50
N SER A 271 -4.19 -3.67 -23.68
CA SER A 271 -2.96 -3.60 -22.89
C SER A 271 -1.86 -4.35 -23.62
N ASP A 272 -0.76 -3.65 -23.89
CA ASP A 272 0.41 -4.16 -24.60
C ASP A 272 1.65 -4.13 -23.70
N PRO A 273 2.22 -5.28 -23.31
CA PRO A 273 3.42 -5.32 -22.48
C PRO A 273 4.65 -4.70 -23.14
N ALA A 274 4.65 -4.52 -24.47
CA ALA A 274 5.70 -3.80 -25.18
C ALA A 274 5.58 -2.27 -25.03
N ASN A 275 4.42 -1.76 -24.61
CA ASN A 275 4.16 -0.35 -24.40
C ASN A 275 3.37 -0.11 -23.10
N PRO A 276 3.91 -0.50 -21.94
CA PRO A 276 3.19 -0.40 -20.68
C PRO A 276 2.89 1.07 -20.32
N VAL A 277 1.83 1.28 -19.56
CA VAL A 277 1.50 2.59 -18.99
C VAL A 277 2.54 2.92 -17.90
N PRO A 278 3.26 4.06 -18.02
CA PRO A 278 4.24 4.45 -17.04
C PRO A 278 3.57 4.80 -15.69
N TYR A 279 4.32 4.68 -14.59
CA TYR A 279 3.79 4.99 -13.26
C TYR A 279 3.75 6.47 -12.91
N MET A 280 4.59 7.24 -13.57
CA MET A 280 4.68 8.70 -13.49
C MET A 280 5.16 9.24 -14.85
N GLU A 281 5.03 10.54 -15.07
CA GLU A 281 5.46 11.17 -16.33
C GLU A 281 6.97 11.45 -16.33
N GLU A 282 7.54 11.70 -15.15
CA GLU A 282 8.91 12.16 -15.01
C GLU A 282 9.92 11.02 -15.17
N GLU A 283 10.99 11.30 -15.89
CA GLU A 283 12.13 10.40 -16.08
C GLU A 283 13.03 10.46 -14.83
N SER A 284 13.38 9.30 -14.28
CA SER A 284 14.20 9.20 -13.08
C SER A 284 14.91 7.84 -13.01
N PRO A 285 16.15 7.77 -12.47
CA PRO A 285 16.85 6.51 -12.18
C PRO A 285 16.43 5.87 -10.85
N TRP A 286 15.55 6.51 -10.08
CA TRP A 286 14.97 5.98 -8.85
C TRP A 286 13.46 6.17 -8.81
N ARG A 287 12.77 5.37 -7.98
CA ARG A 287 11.33 5.52 -7.76
C ARG A 287 11.06 6.85 -7.06
N ASP A 288 10.36 7.77 -7.71
CA ASP A 288 9.93 9.00 -7.06
C ASP A 288 8.60 8.78 -6.33
N LYS A 289 8.59 8.94 -5.00
CA LYS A 289 7.39 8.88 -4.17
C LYS A 289 6.28 9.86 -4.60
N ALA A 290 6.59 10.90 -5.38
CA ALA A 290 5.63 11.86 -5.88
C ALA A 290 4.52 11.23 -6.74
N TYR A 291 4.73 10.02 -7.27
CA TYR A 291 3.67 9.28 -7.96
C TYR A 291 2.40 9.15 -7.11
N MET A 292 2.51 9.16 -5.77
CA MET A 292 1.37 9.03 -4.83
C MET A 292 0.39 10.20 -4.85
N TRP A 293 0.79 11.34 -5.44
CA TRP A 293 -0.06 12.53 -5.62
C TRP A 293 0.14 13.22 -6.98
N GLY A 294 0.91 12.61 -7.88
CA GLY A 294 1.27 13.19 -9.16
C GLY A 294 0.05 13.37 -10.06
N ASP A 295 0.14 14.35 -10.95
CA ASP A 295 -0.87 14.60 -11.97
C ASP A 295 -0.97 13.43 -12.94
N GLN A 296 -2.18 12.91 -13.15
CA GLN A 296 -2.45 11.71 -13.94
C GLN A 296 -2.91 12.02 -15.37
N ARG A 297 -2.84 13.28 -15.82
CA ARG A 297 -3.19 13.67 -17.21
C ARG A 297 -2.36 12.94 -18.26
N PHE A 298 -1.09 12.63 -18.00
CA PHE A 298 -0.23 11.87 -18.91
C PHE A 298 -0.81 10.46 -19.19
N ALA A 299 -1.35 9.79 -18.17
CA ALA A 299 -1.97 8.48 -18.30
C ALA A 299 -3.34 8.59 -18.96
N ALA A 300 -4.14 9.60 -18.58
CA ALA A 300 -5.47 9.84 -19.16
C ALA A 300 -5.46 10.06 -20.68
N ALA A 301 -4.35 10.57 -21.22
CA ALA A 301 -4.19 10.79 -22.66
C ALA A 301 -3.94 9.49 -23.47
N ARG A 302 -3.67 8.37 -22.81
CA ARG A 302 -3.31 7.12 -23.48
C ARG A 302 -4.54 6.28 -23.87
N PRO A 303 -4.48 5.55 -25.00
CA PRO A 303 -5.59 4.69 -25.44
C PRO A 303 -5.75 3.40 -24.61
N ASP A 304 -4.75 3.07 -23.80
CA ASP A 304 -4.72 1.88 -22.92
C ASP A 304 -5.05 2.20 -21.45
N VAL A 305 -5.66 3.36 -21.21
CA VAL A 305 -6.17 3.82 -19.90
C VAL A 305 -7.63 4.24 -20.05
N LEU A 306 -8.52 3.64 -19.26
CA LEU A 306 -9.91 4.08 -19.15
C LEU A 306 -10.02 5.15 -18.07
N MET A 307 -10.20 6.41 -18.47
CA MET A 307 -10.50 7.52 -17.57
C MET A 307 -12.01 7.80 -17.56
N GLN A 308 -12.60 7.90 -16.36
CA GLN A 308 -14.03 8.19 -16.18
C GLN A 308 -14.26 9.17 -15.04
N VAL A 309 -15.10 10.17 -15.24
CA VAL A 309 -15.64 11.01 -14.15
C VAL A 309 -16.87 10.29 -13.58
N LEU A 310 -16.80 9.94 -12.30
CA LEU A 310 -17.84 9.20 -11.58
C LEU A 310 -18.91 10.15 -11.03
N GLU A 311 -18.46 11.30 -10.53
CA GLU A 311 -19.31 12.40 -10.09
C GLU A 311 -18.60 13.71 -10.39
N GLY A 312 -19.26 14.60 -11.14
CA GLY A 312 -18.69 15.87 -11.58
C GLY A 312 -19.23 17.06 -10.81
N ASP A 313 -18.40 18.09 -10.63
CA ASP A 313 -18.79 19.39 -10.08
C ASP A 313 -19.54 19.27 -8.74
N LEU A 314 -18.83 18.72 -7.75
CA LEU A 314 -19.33 18.49 -6.40
C LEU A 314 -19.92 19.79 -5.83
N LYS A 315 -21.17 19.74 -5.37
CA LYS A 315 -21.87 20.93 -4.84
C LYS A 315 -21.44 21.30 -3.43
N GLU A 316 -20.94 20.31 -2.70
CA GLU A 316 -20.39 20.45 -1.37
C GLU A 316 -19.14 19.59 -1.26
N GLU A 317 -18.29 19.90 -0.28
CA GLU A 317 -17.12 19.08 0.01
C GLU A 317 -17.51 17.64 0.40
N TYR A 318 -16.66 16.68 0.04
CA TYR A 318 -16.79 15.29 0.48
C TYR A 318 -15.50 14.82 1.14
N LEU A 319 -15.56 14.60 2.46
CA LEU A 319 -14.47 14.00 3.22
C LEU A 319 -14.65 12.48 3.25
N ALA A 320 -13.77 11.76 2.56
CA ALA A 320 -13.71 10.30 2.55
C ALA A 320 -12.62 9.81 3.51
N VAL A 321 -13.00 8.95 4.46
CA VAL A 321 -12.10 8.44 5.52
C VAL A 321 -12.19 6.92 5.67
N GLY A 322 -11.14 6.21 5.27
CA GLY A 322 -11.05 4.75 5.33
C GLY A 322 -10.67 4.10 3.99
N PRO A 323 -10.79 2.77 3.87
CA PRO A 323 -10.38 2.04 2.68
C PRO A 323 -11.33 2.30 1.51
N VAL A 324 -10.76 2.31 0.30
CA VAL A 324 -11.53 2.47 -0.95
C VAL A 324 -11.72 1.09 -1.57
N ARG A 325 -12.95 0.62 -1.64
CA ARG A 325 -13.26 -0.72 -2.16
C ARG A 325 -13.52 -0.70 -3.65
N VAL A 326 -12.90 -1.63 -4.37
CA VAL A 326 -13.05 -1.84 -5.81
C VAL A 326 -13.80 -3.15 -6.06
N GLU A 327 -14.78 -3.11 -6.96
CA GLU A 327 -15.53 -4.28 -7.43
C GLU A 327 -15.57 -4.23 -8.96
N LEU A 328 -14.77 -5.07 -9.62
CA LEU A 328 -14.67 -5.11 -11.08
C LEU A 328 -15.30 -6.38 -11.64
N LYS A 329 -16.08 -6.23 -12.70
CA LYS A 329 -16.44 -7.29 -13.64
C LYS A 329 -15.74 -7.01 -14.95
N PHE A 330 -15.05 -8.01 -15.49
CA PHE A 330 -14.22 -7.81 -16.67
C PHE A 330 -14.16 -9.09 -17.51
N SER A 331 -13.73 -8.97 -18.76
CA SER A 331 -13.38 -10.10 -19.62
C SER A 331 -12.13 -9.76 -20.40
N VAL A 332 -11.32 -10.75 -20.71
CA VAL A 332 -10.05 -10.56 -21.43
C VAL A 332 -10.02 -11.47 -22.63
N ALA A 333 -9.58 -10.95 -23.77
CA ALA A 333 -9.43 -11.71 -25.01
C ALA A 333 -8.05 -11.42 -25.61
N PRO A 334 -7.42 -12.39 -26.27
CA PRO A 334 -6.14 -12.13 -26.92
C PRO A 334 -6.34 -11.20 -28.13
N VAL A 335 -5.37 -10.35 -28.44
CA VAL A 335 -5.40 -9.51 -29.66
C VAL A 335 -5.10 -10.33 -30.92
N GLN A 336 -4.33 -11.41 -30.77
CA GLN A 336 -3.97 -12.36 -31.82
C GLN A 336 -4.21 -13.79 -31.34
N ASP A 337 -4.62 -14.71 -32.23
CA ASP A 337 -4.98 -16.08 -31.85
C ASP A 337 -3.86 -16.82 -31.07
N SER A 338 -4.29 -17.77 -30.21
CA SER A 338 -3.53 -18.91 -29.63
C SER A 338 -3.07 -18.90 -28.17
N ALA A 339 -3.46 -17.95 -27.31
CA ALA A 339 -3.24 -18.12 -25.86
C ALA A 339 -4.49 -18.74 -25.19
N PRO A 340 -4.46 -20.02 -24.76
CA PRO A 340 -5.62 -20.66 -24.14
C PRO A 340 -5.87 -20.21 -22.69
N ALA A 341 -4.86 -19.62 -22.05
CA ALA A 341 -4.89 -19.23 -20.65
C ALA A 341 -4.27 -17.84 -20.49
N LEU A 342 -5.11 -16.88 -20.10
CA LEU A 342 -4.74 -15.47 -19.99
C LEU A 342 -4.55 -15.08 -18.51
N ASP A 343 -3.79 -14.02 -18.33
CA ASP A 343 -3.63 -13.31 -17.06
C ASP A 343 -3.52 -11.82 -17.36
N LEU A 344 -3.49 -10.97 -16.34
CA LEU A 344 -3.17 -9.53 -16.41
C LEU A 344 -3.19 -8.96 -15.00
N ASP A 345 -2.64 -7.77 -14.87
CA ASP A 345 -2.90 -6.94 -13.70
C ASP A 345 -4.03 -5.95 -14.00
N LEU A 346 -4.83 -5.65 -12.98
CA LEU A 346 -5.80 -4.56 -13.00
C LEU A 346 -5.34 -3.49 -12.01
N VAL A 347 -5.01 -2.32 -12.54
CA VAL A 347 -4.60 -1.15 -11.77
C VAL A 347 -5.78 -0.19 -11.75
N VAL A 348 -6.20 0.20 -10.55
CA VAL A 348 -7.31 1.13 -10.34
C VAL A 348 -6.80 2.34 -9.57
N LYS A 349 -7.13 3.54 -10.05
CA LYS A 349 -6.71 4.81 -9.44
C LYS A 349 -7.91 5.70 -9.20
N LEU A 350 -8.14 6.09 -7.95
CA LEU A 350 -9.06 7.15 -7.56
C LEU A 350 -8.37 8.51 -7.74
N ILE A 351 -9.03 9.39 -8.48
CA ILE A 351 -8.51 10.69 -8.92
C ILE A 351 -9.41 11.80 -8.40
N ASP A 352 -8.80 12.86 -7.88
CA ASP A 352 -9.46 14.14 -7.64
C ASP A 352 -9.18 15.08 -8.82
N VAL A 353 -10.23 15.54 -9.49
CA VAL A 353 -10.12 16.44 -10.65
C VAL A 353 -10.52 17.84 -10.25
N ALA A 354 -9.55 18.74 -10.24
CA ALA A 354 -9.77 20.15 -9.94
C ALA A 354 -10.52 20.87 -11.07
N PRO A 355 -11.17 22.03 -10.80
CA PRO A 355 -11.88 22.82 -11.82
C PRO A 355 -11.01 23.28 -13.00
N ASP A 356 -9.69 23.39 -12.81
CA ASP A 356 -8.73 23.73 -13.85
C ASP A 356 -8.32 22.53 -14.73
N GLY A 357 -8.82 21.33 -14.40
CA GLY A 357 -8.56 20.08 -15.09
C GLY A 357 -7.35 19.29 -14.59
N THR A 358 -6.65 19.74 -13.54
CA THR A 358 -5.58 18.97 -12.88
C THR A 358 -6.15 17.66 -12.31
N GLN A 359 -5.45 16.54 -12.52
CA GLN A 359 -5.91 15.20 -12.12
C GLN A 359 -5.00 14.61 -11.06
N THR A 360 -5.24 14.89 -9.79
CA THR A 360 -4.38 14.45 -8.69
C THR A 360 -4.71 13.01 -8.29
N LEU A 361 -3.68 12.15 -8.20
CA LEU A 361 -3.86 10.82 -7.63
C LEU A 361 -4.24 10.94 -6.14
N VAL A 362 -5.38 10.37 -5.77
CA VAL A 362 -5.80 10.24 -4.36
C VAL A 362 -5.34 8.90 -3.81
N ARG A 363 -5.56 7.83 -4.57
CA ARG A 363 -5.12 6.47 -4.25
C ARG A 363 -5.08 5.61 -5.49
N GLY A 364 -4.10 4.74 -5.60
CA GLY A 364 -4.09 3.69 -6.61
C GLY A 364 -3.57 2.40 -6.01
N ASP A 365 -4.01 1.28 -6.58
CA ASP A 365 -3.49 -0.03 -6.23
C ASP A 365 -3.63 -0.99 -7.43
N VAL A 366 -2.92 -2.10 -7.35
CA VAL A 366 -2.89 -3.15 -8.36
C VAL A 366 -3.42 -4.46 -7.79
N CYS A 367 -4.18 -5.20 -8.59
CA CYS A 367 -4.58 -6.55 -8.24
C CYS A 367 -4.45 -7.48 -9.46
N PRO A 368 -3.58 -8.51 -9.40
CA PRO A 368 -3.47 -9.53 -10.43
C PRO A 368 -4.79 -10.29 -10.61
N ALA A 369 -5.24 -10.37 -11.84
CA ALA A 369 -6.52 -10.99 -12.17
C ALA A 369 -6.53 -12.50 -11.97
N ARG A 370 -5.37 -13.17 -11.92
CA ARG A 370 -5.25 -14.59 -11.50
C ARG A 370 -5.96 -14.93 -10.19
N TRP A 371 -6.29 -13.93 -9.37
CA TRP A 371 -7.02 -14.06 -8.11
C TRP A 371 -8.55 -13.89 -8.23
N TRP A 372 -9.10 -13.82 -9.45
CA TRP A 372 -10.52 -13.52 -9.72
C TRP A 372 -11.53 -14.52 -9.09
N ASN A 373 -11.14 -15.77 -8.87
CA ASN A 373 -12.05 -16.79 -8.32
C ASN A 373 -12.37 -16.60 -6.83
N THR A 374 -11.78 -15.61 -6.16
CA THR A 374 -12.06 -15.29 -4.76
C THR A 374 -13.46 -14.73 -4.54
N ALA A 375 -14.06 -14.09 -5.54
CA ALA A 375 -15.40 -13.48 -5.44
C ALA A 375 -16.59 -14.48 -5.52
N THR A 376 -16.38 -15.73 -5.94
CA THR A 376 -17.48 -16.68 -6.25
C THR A 376 -17.60 -17.87 -5.30
N SER A 377 -16.68 -18.03 -4.35
CA SER A 377 -16.73 -19.09 -3.33
C SER A 377 -17.26 -18.55 -2.00
N ALA A 378 -17.58 -19.42 -1.03
CA ALA A 378 -17.85 -18.97 0.34
C ALA A 378 -16.69 -18.17 0.97
N ALA A 379 -15.52 -18.15 0.33
CA ALA A 379 -14.37 -17.30 0.60
C ALA A 379 -14.48 -15.87 0.01
N ALA A 380 -15.59 -15.46 -0.61
CA ALA A 380 -15.87 -14.10 -1.10
C ALA A 380 -15.90 -13.00 -0.02
N LYS A 381 -15.66 -13.38 1.25
CA LYS A 381 -15.43 -12.46 2.37
C LYS A 381 -13.95 -12.31 2.73
N ALA A 382 -13.07 -13.09 2.12
CA ALA A 382 -11.62 -13.00 2.29
C ALA A 382 -11.03 -12.12 1.19
N PRO A 383 -9.88 -11.45 1.43
CA PRO A 383 -9.16 -10.71 0.40
C PRO A 383 -8.85 -11.59 -0.82
N ALA A 384 -8.75 -10.97 -2.01
CA ALA A 384 -8.47 -11.67 -3.27
C ALA A 384 -7.21 -12.56 -3.22
N THR A 385 -6.28 -12.25 -2.33
CA THR A 385 -5.00 -12.94 -2.11
C THR A 385 -4.98 -13.82 -0.86
N SER A 386 -6.15 -14.27 -0.40
CA SER A 386 -6.26 -15.20 0.73
C SER A 386 -5.44 -16.49 0.51
N PRO A 387 -4.85 -17.10 1.56
CA PRO A 387 -4.15 -18.39 1.49
C PRO A 387 -4.93 -19.55 0.86
N ALA A 388 -6.26 -19.43 0.83
CA ALA A 388 -7.16 -20.43 0.23
C ALA A 388 -7.39 -20.19 -1.27
N ALA A 389 -6.94 -19.06 -1.82
CA ALA A 389 -7.05 -18.71 -3.23
C ALA A 389 -5.85 -19.29 -3.99
N SER A 390 -6.12 -20.19 -4.94
CA SER A 390 -5.13 -20.63 -5.92
C SER A 390 -5.26 -19.77 -7.18
N PRO A 391 -4.15 -19.47 -7.88
CA PRO A 391 -4.21 -18.68 -9.11
C PRO A 391 -4.99 -19.45 -10.18
N VAL A 392 -5.93 -18.77 -10.85
CA VAL A 392 -6.78 -19.37 -11.89
C VAL A 392 -6.62 -18.61 -13.20
N PRO A 393 -6.26 -19.29 -14.30
CA PRO A 393 -6.17 -18.65 -15.60
C PRO A 393 -7.52 -18.09 -16.04
N LEU A 394 -7.49 -16.96 -16.74
CA LEU A 394 -8.66 -16.38 -17.38
C LEU A 394 -8.90 -17.09 -18.72
N ALA A 395 -10.15 -17.52 -18.92
CA ALA A 395 -10.59 -18.05 -20.20
C ALA A 395 -10.94 -16.89 -21.17
N PRO A 396 -10.47 -16.91 -22.43
CA PRO A 396 -10.74 -15.85 -23.39
C PRO A 396 -12.22 -15.49 -23.53
N GLY A 397 -12.56 -14.21 -23.34
CA GLY A 397 -13.90 -13.66 -23.47
C GLY A 397 -14.89 -14.05 -22.37
N VAL A 398 -14.49 -14.89 -21.41
CA VAL A 398 -15.35 -15.31 -20.30
C VAL A 398 -15.31 -14.23 -19.21
N PRO A 399 -16.47 -13.72 -18.76
CA PRO A 399 -16.52 -12.78 -17.65
C PRO A 399 -15.93 -13.35 -16.35
N ALA A 400 -15.11 -12.53 -15.70
CA ALA A 400 -14.56 -12.73 -14.37
C ALA A 400 -14.95 -11.55 -13.47
N ALA A 401 -14.82 -11.73 -12.16
CA ALA A 401 -15.05 -10.69 -11.18
C ALA A 401 -13.90 -10.63 -10.18
N LEU A 402 -13.55 -9.45 -9.72
CA LEU A 402 -12.49 -9.23 -8.74
C LEU A 402 -12.93 -8.16 -7.75
N SER A 403 -12.60 -8.35 -6.48
CA SER A 403 -12.85 -7.36 -5.45
C SER A 403 -11.67 -7.27 -4.50
N PHE A 404 -11.21 -6.05 -4.25
CA PHE A 404 -10.11 -5.74 -3.35
C PHE A 404 -10.31 -4.35 -2.75
N ASP A 405 -9.65 -4.09 -1.64
CA ASP A 405 -9.66 -2.79 -0.97
C ASP A 405 -8.30 -2.13 -1.22
N MET A 406 -8.29 -0.88 -1.72
CA MET A 406 -7.09 -0.05 -1.75
C MET A 406 -6.85 0.54 -0.35
N ALA A 407 -5.59 0.85 -0.04
CA ALA A 407 -5.20 1.45 1.24
C ALA A 407 -6.04 2.69 1.60
N SER A 408 -6.24 2.89 2.90
CA SER A 408 -7.10 3.95 3.41
C SER A 408 -6.69 5.36 2.99
N ILE A 409 -7.70 6.20 2.81
CA ILE A 409 -7.57 7.63 2.57
C ILE A 409 -8.15 8.44 3.73
N CYS A 410 -7.67 9.67 3.89
CA CYS A 410 -8.37 10.73 4.63
C CYS A 410 -8.28 11.97 3.72
N HIS A 411 -9.14 11.99 2.71
CA HIS A 411 -9.05 12.94 1.61
C HIS A 411 -10.35 13.73 1.50
N ARG A 412 -10.22 15.04 1.34
CA ARG A 412 -11.35 15.94 1.13
C ARG A 412 -11.38 16.37 -0.33
N PHE A 413 -12.39 15.88 -1.05
CA PHE A 413 -12.74 16.41 -2.36
C PHE A 413 -13.44 17.75 -2.16
N ALA A 414 -12.86 18.83 -2.69
CA ALA A 414 -13.40 20.18 -2.50
C ALA A 414 -14.67 20.41 -3.34
N ALA A 415 -15.49 21.39 -2.95
CA ALA A 415 -16.60 21.82 -3.78
C ALA A 415 -16.09 22.34 -5.14
N GLY A 416 -16.76 21.98 -6.22
CA GLY A 416 -16.36 22.25 -7.61
C GLY A 416 -15.39 21.22 -8.20
N HIS A 417 -14.76 20.37 -7.39
CA HIS A 417 -13.96 19.26 -7.88
C HIS A 417 -14.85 18.13 -8.43
N SER A 418 -14.24 17.14 -9.08
CA SER A 418 -14.90 15.93 -9.56
C SER A 418 -14.18 14.68 -9.07
N ILE A 419 -14.94 13.65 -8.72
CA ILE A 419 -14.41 12.33 -8.37
C ILE A 419 -14.28 11.54 -9.67
N ALA A 420 -13.08 11.05 -9.96
CA ALA A 420 -12.80 10.30 -11.17
C ALA A 420 -12.01 9.02 -10.90
N LEU A 421 -11.91 8.19 -11.92
CA LEU A 421 -11.29 6.87 -11.88
C LEU A 421 -10.45 6.66 -13.14
N GLN A 422 -9.25 6.09 -12.97
CA GLN A 422 -8.52 5.45 -14.05
C GLN A 422 -8.45 3.93 -13.86
N ILE A 423 -8.61 3.18 -14.94
CA ILE A 423 -8.36 1.74 -15.00
C ILE A 423 -7.36 1.44 -16.11
N GLN A 424 -6.31 0.70 -15.78
CA GLN A 424 -5.23 0.30 -16.70
C GLN A 424 -4.71 -1.09 -16.32
N SER A 425 -3.81 -1.67 -17.11
CA SER A 425 -3.28 -3.04 -16.87
C SER A 425 -1.76 -3.14 -16.72
N SER A 426 -1.14 -2.02 -16.40
CA SER A 426 0.28 -1.92 -16.08
C SER A 426 0.50 -0.64 -15.31
N TRP A 427 1.37 -0.64 -14.31
CA TRP A 427 1.81 0.58 -13.62
C TRP A 427 3.34 0.56 -13.57
N PHE A 428 3.97 0.71 -14.73
CA PHE A 428 5.35 0.27 -14.96
C PHE A 428 6.37 1.42 -14.84
N PRO A 429 7.60 1.18 -14.37
CA PRO A 429 8.12 -0.06 -13.80
C PRO A 429 7.89 -0.18 -12.30
N LEU A 430 7.03 0.66 -11.68
CA LEU A 430 6.67 0.52 -10.26
C LEU A 430 6.24 -0.92 -9.95
N VAL A 431 5.31 -1.44 -10.75
CA VAL A 431 4.86 -2.84 -10.74
C VAL A 431 5.52 -3.58 -11.89
N ALA A 432 5.96 -4.82 -11.65
CA ALA A 432 6.48 -5.71 -12.69
C ALA A 432 5.44 -5.90 -13.79
N MET A 433 5.88 -5.92 -15.05
CA MET A 433 4.94 -6.13 -16.16
C MET A 433 4.38 -7.55 -16.11
N ASN A 434 3.06 -7.68 -16.00
CA ASN A 434 2.38 -8.96 -16.18
C ASN A 434 2.57 -9.46 -17.62
N PRO A 435 2.94 -10.73 -17.86
CA PRO A 435 3.07 -11.28 -19.21
C PRO A 435 1.76 -11.30 -20.01
N GLN A 436 0.63 -11.21 -19.30
CA GLN A 436 -0.74 -11.37 -19.79
C GLN A 436 -1.05 -12.77 -20.36
N THR A 437 -0.08 -13.67 -20.30
CA THR A 437 -0.22 -15.11 -20.46
C THR A 437 -0.14 -15.75 -19.09
N PHE A 438 -1.05 -16.65 -18.77
CA PHE A 438 -1.00 -17.34 -17.49
C PHE A 438 0.19 -18.30 -17.44
N LEU A 439 1.02 -18.11 -16.40
CA LEU A 439 2.06 -19.02 -16.00
C LEU A 439 1.82 -19.41 -14.53
N PRO A 440 1.97 -20.69 -14.15
CA PRO A 440 1.90 -21.09 -12.75
C PRO A 440 2.84 -20.27 -11.86
N ASN A 441 4.05 -19.97 -12.35
CA ASN A 441 4.96 -19.03 -11.72
C ASN A 441 5.20 -17.84 -12.67
N PRO A 442 4.71 -16.62 -12.35
CA PRO A 442 4.85 -15.45 -13.23
C PRO A 442 6.31 -15.00 -13.35
N TYR A 443 7.16 -15.30 -12.36
CA TYR A 443 8.58 -14.91 -12.36
C TYR A 443 9.44 -15.74 -13.30
N THR A 444 8.89 -16.82 -13.87
CA THR A 444 9.55 -17.62 -14.92
C THR A 444 9.27 -17.12 -16.33
N ALA A 445 8.52 -16.01 -16.46
CA ALA A 445 8.15 -15.46 -17.76
C ALA A 445 9.38 -15.07 -18.58
N THR A 446 9.38 -15.49 -19.83
CA THR A 446 10.36 -15.14 -20.85
C THR A 446 9.74 -14.19 -21.88
N ALA A 447 10.54 -13.56 -22.73
CA ALA A 447 10.06 -12.58 -23.72
C ALA A 447 8.89 -13.06 -24.60
N LYS A 448 8.76 -14.38 -24.85
CA LYS A 448 7.69 -14.97 -25.68
C LYS A 448 6.32 -15.02 -24.99
N ASP A 449 6.30 -14.89 -23.66
CA ASP A 449 5.11 -15.04 -22.83
C ASP A 449 4.35 -13.71 -22.73
N TYR A 450 5.05 -12.58 -22.96
CA TYR A 450 4.50 -11.24 -23.01
C TYR A 450 3.68 -11.03 -24.28
N ARG A 451 2.36 -10.92 -24.17
CA ARG A 451 1.46 -10.79 -25.33
C ARG A 451 0.38 -9.74 -25.08
N PRO A 452 0.00 -8.93 -26.07
CA PRO A 452 -1.07 -7.96 -25.91
C PRO A 452 -2.44 -8.63 -25.76
N VAL A 453 -3.29 -8.07 -24.89
CA VAL A 453 -4.66 -8.52 -24.66
C VAL A 453 -5.65 -7.36 -24.74
N LYS A 454 -6.86 -7.64 -25.20
CA LYS A 454 -7.99 -6.73 -25.11
C LYS A 454 -8.69 -6.96 -23.77
N VAL A 455 -8.81 -5.89 -22.98
CA VAL A 455 -9.51 -5.87 -21.71
C VAL A 455 -10.85 -5.16 -21.89
N SER A 456 -11.92 -5.75 -21.38
CA SER A 456 -13.25 -5.13 -21.35
C SER A 456 -13.74 -5.07 -19.90
N ILE A 457 -13.98 -3.86 -19.40
CA ILE A 457 -14.70 -3.61 -18.14
C ILE A 457 -16.19 -3.70 -18.43
N LEU A 458 -16.90 -4.47 -17.62
CA LEU A 458 -18.30 -4.84 -17.82
C LEU A 458 -19.22 -4.09 -16.85
N ALA A 459 -20.50 -4.03 -17.21
CA ALA A 459 -21.53 -3.41 -16.39
C ALA A 459 -21.67 -4.09 -15.02
N GLY A 460 -22.03 -3.31 -14.00
CA GLY A 460 -22.11 -3.76 -12.62
C GLY A 460 -20.74 -3.85 -11.92
N SER A 461 -19.76 -3.11 -12.43
CA SER A 461 -18.53 -2.75 -11.72
C SER A 461 -18.76 -1.47 -10.92
N SER A 462 -18.10 -1.31 -9.78
CA SER A 462 -18.23 -0.14 -8.91
C SER A 462 -16.98 0.14 -8.09
N ILE A 463 -16.84 1.39 -7.66
CA ILE A 463 -15.92 1.80 -6.60
C ILE A 463 -16.73 2.37 -5.43
N ILE A 464 -16.36 2.01 -4.20
CA ILE A 464 -17.07 2.36 -2.99
C ILE A 464 -16.13 3.18 -2.11
N LEU A 465 -16.48 4.44 -1.90
CA LEU A 465 -15.73 5.35 -1.05
C LEU A 465 -16.35 5.35 0.37
N PRO A 466 -15.52 5.49 1.41
CA PRO A 466 -15.95 5.38 2.79
C PRO A 466 -16.76 6.57 3.30
#